data_AF-A0A2L0CZD6-F1
#
_entry.id   AF-A0A2L0CZD6-F1
#
_cell.length_a   1.000
_cell.length_b   1.000
_cell.length_c   1.000
_cell.angle_alpha   90.00
_cell.angle_beta   90.00
_cell.angle_gamma   90.00
#
_symmetry.space_group_name_H-M   'P 1'
#
loop_
_entity.id
_entity.type
_entity.pdbx_description
1 polymer ?
#
loop_
_entity_poly.entity_id
_entity_poly.type
_entity_poly.pdbx_seq_one_letter_code
_entity_poly.pdbx_strand_id
1 'polypeptide(L)'
;RERSLSVVNMFLDEMAKEAKNIITAICDEQCKMSDKLLPKYCAVLIAQAVNRKKKDKNKKNPVEIEKPGKESYRKTRENLTTMDKLHMALTELCYAINYSSTINVWEYTFSPREYLHQHLENRFARALVGMVMYNGDTSEIAKPSELLLSVRAYMNVLQTVENYVHIDITRVFNNCLLQQTQAVDSHGEKTIAALYITWYSEVLLRRVSAGNICYSMNQRAFVSLTAESVFPFNAEEYSDVNELRALSELIG
;
A
#
# COMPACT_ATOMS: atom_id res chain seq x y z
N ARG A 1 7.95 37.72 20.21
CA ARG A 1 8.82 37.01 19.23
C ARG A 1 8.65 35.50 19.32
N GLU A 2 8.97 34.84 20.44
CA GLU A 2 8.85 33.38 20.57
C GLU A 2 7.42 32.87 20.36
N ARG A 3 6.43 33.53 20.96
CA ARG A 3 5.01 33.16 20.80
C ARG A 3 4.55 33.16 19.34
N SER A 4 4.93 34.17 18.55
CA SER A 4 4.56 34.24 17.12
C SER A 4 5.25 33.16 16.29
N LEU A 5 6.51 32.82 16.59
CA LEU A 5 7.23 31.74 15.92
C LEU A 5 6.62 30.37 16.23
N SER A 6 6.32 30.13 17.51
CA SER A 6 5.68 28.89 17.96
C SER A 6 4.29 28.70 17.33
N VAL A 7 3.47 29.75 17.28
CA VAL A 7 2.13 29.71 16.71
C VAL A 7 2.16 29.45 15.20
N VAL A 8 3.07 30.09 14.46
CA VAL A 8 3.19 29.87 13.01
C VAL A 8 3.68 28.45 12.72
N ASN A 9 4.67 27.97 13.46
CA ASN A 9 5.11 26.58 13.34
C ASN A 9 3.98 25.59 13.63
N MET A 10 3.19 25.83 14.68
CA MET A 10 2.03 25.00 15.04
C MET A 10 0.98 24.97 13.92
N PHE A 11 0.62 26.12 13.36
CA PHE A 11 -0.39 26.16 12.29
C PHE A 11 0.07 25.44 11.03
N LEU A 12 1.31 25.66 10.59
CA LEU A 12 1.85 24.99 9.40
C LEU A 12 1.97 23.47 9.60
N ASP A 13 2.38 23.04 10.79
CA ASP A 13 2.48 21.63 11.15
C ASP A 13 1.10 20.95 11.19
N GLU A 14 0.09 21.58 11.79
CA GLU A 14 -1.27 21.03 11.83
C GLU A 14 -1.94 20.99 10.44
N MET A 15 -1.73 22.01 9.60
CA MET A 15 -2.19 21.97 8.20
C MET A 15 -1.56 20.81 7.42
N ALA A 16 -0.24 20.62 7.57
CA ALA A 16 0.47 19.53 6.91
C ALA A 16 0.04 18.15 7.42
N LYS A 17 -0.15 18.00 8.74
CA LYS A 17 -0.66 16.76 9.34
C LYS A 17 -2.05 16.41 8.81
N GLU A 18 -2.93 17.39 8.69
CA GLU A 18 -4.29 17.15 8.20
C GLU A 18 -4.29 16.77 6.72
N ALA A 19 -3.49 17.45 5.89
CA ALA A 19 -3.31 17.06 4.48
C ALA A 19 -2.77 15.63 4.35
N LYS A 20 -1.76 15.27 5.16
CA LYS A 20 -1.22 13.91 5.24
C LYS A 20 -2.26 12.89 5.71
N ASN A 21 -3.17 13.24 6.63
CA ASN A 21 -4.26 12.34 7.07
C ASN A 21 -5.24 12.06 5.93
N ILE A 22 -5.64 13.10 5.20
CA ILE A 22 -6.54 12.98 4.06
C ILE A 22 -5.89 12.14 2.95
N ILE A 23 -4.63 12.42 2.61
CA ILE A 23 -3.86 11.64 1.62
C ILE A 23 -3.76 10.18 2.04
N THR A 24 -3.50 9.91 3.33
CA THR A 24 -3.48 8.55 3.87
C THR A 24 -4.81 7.83 3.63
N ALA A 25 -5.94 8.47 3.94
CA ALA A 25 -7.25 7.87 3.74
C ALA A 25 -7.54 7.58 2.25
N ILE A 26 -7.10 8.48 1.35
CA ILE A 26 -7.19 8.27 -0.10
C ILE A 26 -6.33 7.08 -0.52
N CYS A 27 -5.09 6.97 -0.02
CA CYS A 27 -4.23 5.81 -0.28
C CYS A 27 -4.89 4.51 0.19
N ASP A 28 -5.47 4.48 1.39
CA ASP A 28 -6.12 3.28 1.93
C ASP A 28 -7.32 2.85 1.06
N GLU A 29 -8.15 3.78 0.61
CA GLU A 29 -9.25 3.49 -0.32
C GLU A 29 -8.75 3.01 -1.69
N GLN A 30 -7.67 3.58 -2.21
CA GLN A 30 -7.06 3.16 -3.48
C GLN A 30 -6.40 1.78 -3.39
N CYS A 31 -5.74 1.46 -2.27
CA CYS A 31 -5.23 0.13 -2.00
C CYS A 31 -6.37 -0.90 -1.95
N LYS A 32 -7.51 -0.59 -1.30
CA LYS A 32 -8.70 -1.46 -1.30
C LYS A 32 -9.28 -1.67 -2.70
N MET A 33 -9.30 -0.62 -3.53
CA MET A 33 -9.78 -0.74 -4.92
C MET A 33 -8.82 -1.56 -5.78
N SER A 34 -7.51 -1.40 -5.58
CA SER A 34 -6.49 -2.19 -6.27
C SER A 34 -6.52 -3.67 -5.84
N ASP A 35 -6.68 -3.97 -4.55
CA ASP A 35 -6.81 -5.33 -4.03
C ASP A 35 -7.99 -6.09 -4.68
N LYS A 36 -9.13 -5.42 -4.91
CA LYS A 36 -10.29 -6.00 -5.63
C LYS A 36 -9.99 -6.41 -7.09
N LEU A 37 -8.87 -5.96 -7.66
CA LEU A 37 -8.42 -6.34 -9.00
C LEU A 37 -7.55 -7.61 -8.99
N LEU A 38 -7.19 -8.13 -7.82
CA LEU A 38 -6.36 -9.32 -7.71
C LEU A 38 -7.10 -10.57 -8.23
N PRO A 39 -6.37 -11.54 -8.83
CA PRO A 39 -6.94 -12.77 -9.36
C PRO A 39 -7.76 -13.58 -8.35
N LYS A 40 -7.46 -13.47 -7.04
CA LYS A 40 -8.19 -14.15 -5.97
C LYS A 40 -9.69 -13.83 -5.96
N TYR A 41 -10.09 -12.63 -6.37
CA TYR A 41 -11.49 -12.22 -6.46
C TYR A 41 -12.24 -12.82 -7.67
N CYS A 42 -11.51 -13.38 -8.65
CA CYS A 42 -12.11 -14.03 -9.82
C CYS A 42 -12.56 -15.48 -9.56
N ALA A 43 -12.14 -16.10 -8.45
CA ALA A 43 -12.43 -17.51 -8.16
C ALA A 43 -13.93 -17.83 -8.17
N VAL A 44 -14.76 -16.95 -7.61
CA VAL A 44 -16.22 -17.12 -7.59
C VAL A 44 -16.82 -17.07 -9.00
N LEU A 45 -16.30 -16.19 -9.87
CA LEU A 45 -16.75 -16.08 -11.26
C LEU A 45 -16.44 -17.36 -12.05
N ILE A 46 -15.24 -17.92 -11.86
CA ILE A 46 -14.84 -19.19 -12.48
C ILE A 46 -15.74 -20.32 -12.00
N ALA A 47 -15.97 -20.44 -10.68
CA ALA A 47 -16.84 -21.47 -10.11
C ALA A 47 -18.27 -21.37 -10.64
N GLN A 48 -18.82 -20.16 -10.79
CA GLN A 48 -20.13 -19.94 -11.39
C GLN A 48 -20.17 -20.38 -12.85
N ALA A 49 -19.15 -20.04 -13.65
CA ALA A 49 -19.09 -20.41 -15.07
C ALA A 49 -18.99 -21.94 -15.28
N VAL A 50 -18.16 -22.62 -14.48
CA VAL A 50 -17.99 -24.08 -14.54
C VAL A 50 -19.26 -24.81 -14.11
N ASN A 51 -19.92 -24.34 -13.03
CA ASN A 51 -21.13 -24.98 -12.52
C ASN A 51 -22.39 -24.70 -13.36
N ARG A 52 -22.45 -23.58 -14.08
CA ARG A 52 -23.55 -23.30 -15.03
C ARG A 52 -23.59 -24.32 -16.17
N LYS A 53 -22.45 -24.83 -16.64
CA LYS A 53 -22.40 -25.90 -17.64
C LYS A 53 -22.95 -27.25 -17.14
N LYS A 54 -23.08 -27.44 -15.82
CA LYS A 54 -23.55 -28.68 -15.19
C LYS A 54 -25.02 -28.65 -14.75
N LYS A 55 -25.68 -27.49 -14.71
CA LYS A 55 -27.08 -27.36 -14.26
C LYS A 55 -28.02 -27.01 -15.40
N ASP A 56 -28.60 -28.05 -16.00
CA ASP A 56 -29.93 -27.94 -16.61
C ASP A 56 -30.97 -27.66 -15.50
N LYS A 57 -31.74 -26.58 -15.67
CA LYS A 57 -33.05 -26.33 -15.04
C LYS A 57 -33.16 -26.11 -13.52
N ASN A 58 -32.31 -25.32 -12.86
CA ASN A 58 -32.75 -24.73 -11.58
C ASN A 58 -32.30 -23.27 -11.35
N LYS A 59 -33.27 -22.36 -11.47
CA LYS A 59 -33.18 -20.92 -11.21
C LYS A 59 -32.94 -20.65 -9.72
N LYS A 60 -31.68 -20.67 -9.27
CA LYS A 60 -31.27 -19.80 -8.17
C LYS A 60 -30.68 -18.55 -8.80
N ASN A 61 -31.24 -17.37 -8.50
CA ASN A 61 -30.69 -16.10 -8.95
C ASN A 61 -29.21 -16.07 -8.54
N PRO A 62 -28.27 -15.95 -9.49
CA PRO A 62 -26.86 -15.86 -9.15
C PRO A 62 -26.66 -14.60 -8.30
N VAL A 63 -25.91 -14.73 -7.21
CA VAL A 63 -25.45 -13.56 -6.43
C VAL A 63 -24.73 -12.64 -7.41
N GLU A 64 -25.25 -11.43 -7.60
CA GLU A 64 -24.67 -10.45 -8.50
C GLU A 64 -23.39 -9.93 -7.84
N ILE A 65 -22.25 -10.31 -8.40
CA ILE A 65 -20.94 -9.83 -7.95
C ILE A 65 -20.74 -8.45 -8.55
N GLU A 66 -20.62 -7.46 -7.68
CA GLU A 66 -20.29 -6.10 -8.08
C GLU A 66 -18.90 -6.06 -8.72
N LYS A 67 -18.85 -5.56 -9.96
CA LYS A 67 -17.61 -5.47 -10.72
C LYS A 67 -16.83 -4.21 -10.33
N PRO A 68 -15.49 -4.28 -10.20
CA PRO A 68 -14.66 -3.10 -10.06
C PRO A 68 -14.95 -2.07 -11.14
N GLY A 69 -14.95 -0.80 -10.77
CA GLY A 69 -15.34 0.34 -11.60
C GLY A 69 -16.80 0.78 -11.44
N LYS A 70 -17.68 -0.03 -10.83
CA LYS A 70 -19.06 0.39 -10.54
C LYS A 70 -19.10 1.52 -9.51
N GLU A 71 -18.17 1.53 -8.57
CA GLU A 71 -17.95 2.61 -7.59
C GLU A 71 -17.68 3.97 -8.26
N SER A 72 -17.13 3.97 -9.48
CA SER A 72 -16.83 5.18 -10.26
C SER A 72 -17.99 5.62 -11.16
N TYR A 73 -19.05 4.81 -11.29
CA TYR A 73 -20.22 5.16 -12.08
C TYR A 73 -21.13 6.14 -11.33
N ARG A 74 -20.85 7.44 -11.48
CA ARG A 74 -21.62 8.51 -10.82
C ARG A 74 -22.91 8.83 -11.57
N LYS A 75 -24.04 8.74 -10.86
CA LYS A 75 -25.38 9.13 -11.37
C LYS A 75 -25.74 10.60 -11.09
N THR A 76 -25.39 11.11 -9.91
CA THR A 76 -25.62 12.51 -9.49
C THR A 76 -24.44 13.00 -8.66
N ARG A 77 -24.21 14.31 -8.64
CA ARG A 77 -23.20 14.97 -7.78
C ARG A 77 -23.73 15.33 -6.39
N GLU A 78 -25.04 15.19 -6.17
CA GLU A 78 -25.66 15.42 -4.86
C GLU A 78 -25.27 14.34 -3.84
N ASN A 79 -25.03 13.12 -4.32
CA ASN A 79 -24.59 12.00 -3.49
C ASN A 79 -23.06 11.96 -3.42
N LEU A 80 -22.50 12.62 -2.40
CA LEU A 80 -21.06 12.64 -2.17
C LEU A 80 -20.57 11.33 -1.55
N THR A 81 -19.67 10.65 -2.27
CA THR A 81 -18.95 9.48 -1.76
C THR A 81 -17.89 9.88 -0.73
N THR A 82 -17.33 8.91 -0.01
CA THR A 82 -16.17 9.17 0.87
C THR A 82 -15.00 9.77 0.10
N MET A 83 -14.69 9.23 -1.09
CA MET A 83 -13.63 9.74 -1.97
C MET A 83 -13.89 11.19 -2.39
N ASP A 84 -15.15 11.57 -2.65
CA ASP A 84 -15.50 12.96 -2.99
C ASP A 84 -15.17 13.93 -1.86
N LYS A 85 -15.55 13.56 -0.63
CA LYS A 85 -15.30 14.39 0.55
C LYS A 85 -13.79 14.52 0.81
N LEU A 86 -13.04 13.43 0.67
CA LEU A 86 -11.59 13.42 0.83
C LEU A 86 -10.90 14.29 -0.23
N HIS A 87 -11.24 14.13 -1.52
CA HIS A 87 -10.63 14.92 -2.59
C HIS A 87 -11.00 16.41 -2.51
N MET A 88 -12.22 16.74 -2.11
CA MET A 88 -12.63 18.13 -1.88
C MET A 88 -11.82 18.75 -0.74
N ALA A 89 -11.75 18.09 0.41
CA ALA A 89 -10.95 18.57 1.55
C ALA A 89 -9.46 18.69 1.20
N LEU A 90 -8.90 17.72 0.47
CA LEU A 90 -7.52 17.75 0.03
C LEU A 90 -7.24 18.96 -0.86
N THR A 91 -8.12 19.22 -1.83
CA THR A 91 -7.93 20.32 -2.80
C THR A 91 -7.90 21.67 -2.09
N GLU A 92 -8.86 21.92 -1.17
CA GLU A 92 -8.93 23.16 -0.40
C GLU A 92 -7.71 23.35 0.52
N LEU A 93 -7.28 22.29 1.20
CA LEU A 93 -6.15 22.36 2.11
C LEU A 93 -4.81 22.51 1.37
N CYS A 94 -4.64 21.79 0.26
CA CYS A 94 -3.49 21.94 -0.62
C CYS A 94 -3.42 23.34 -1.23
N TYR A 95 -4.56 23.94 -1.59
CA TYR A 95 -4.61 25.33 -2.01
C TYR A 95 -4.05 26.26 -0.93
N ALA A 96 -4.47 26.10 0.33
CA ALA A 96 -3.97 26.90 1.45
C ALA A 96 -2.46 26.70 1.70
N ILE A 97 -1.96 25.46 1.63
CA ILE A 97 -0.53 25.14 1.79
C ILE A 97 0.31 25.74 0.64
N ASN A 98 -0.22 25.74 -0.59
CA ASN A 98 0.49 26.21 -1.77
C ASN A 98 0.34 27.73 -2.00
N TYR A 99 -0.57 28.39 -1.27
CA TYR A 99 -0.92 29.81 -1.45
C TYR A 99 0.29 30.74 -1.36
N SER A 100 1.18 30.51 -0.39
CA SER A 100 2.45 31.23 -0.27
C SER A 100 3.62 30.26 -0.29
N SER A 101 4.66 30.57 -1.07
CA SER A 101 5.90 29.79 -1.09
C SER A 101 6.67 29.93 0.22
N THR A 102 6.70 31.13 0.79
CA THR A 102 7.34 31.42 2.08
C THR A 102 6.49 32.35 2.94
N ILE A 103 6.68 32.29 4.25
CA ILE A 103 6.06 33.17 5.23
C ILE A 103 7.16 33.72 6.14
N ASN A 104 7.35 35.04 6.12
CA ASN A 104 8.38 35.69 6.94
C ASN A 104 7.77 36.18 8.25
N VAL A 105 8.33 35.75 9.37
CA VAL A 105 7.86 36.09 10.72
C VAL A 105 9.08 36.48 11.53
N TRP A 106 9.27 37.79 11.71
CA TRP A 106 10.53 38.36 12.23
C TRP A 106 11.69 37.98 11.29
N GLU A 107 12.83 37.57 11.83
CA GLU A 107 14.03 37.14 11.08
C GLU A 107 13.96 35.68 10.59
N TYR A 108 12.79 35.03 10.65
CA TYR A 108 12.62 33.62 10.29
C TYR A 108 11.72 33.47 9.07
N THR A 109 12.14 32.59 8.16
CA THR A 109 11.42 32.23 6.94
C THR A 109 10.86 30.83 7.10
N PHE A 110 9.55 30.69 6.94
CA PHE A 110 8.84 29.41 6.97
C PHE A 110 8.44 29.01 5.55
N SER A 111 8.56 27.73 5.21
CA SER A 111 8.13 27.17 3.92
C SER A 111 7.00 26.16 4.16
N PRO A 112 5.71 26.52 3.95
CA PRO A 112 4.58 25.63 4.23
C PRO A 112 4.66 24.26 3.55
N ARG A 113 5.17 24.23 2.31
CA ARG A 113 5.30 23.00 1.51
C ARG A 113 6.27 22.00 2.13
N GLU A 114 7.29 22.49 2.84
CA GLU A 114 8.31 21.65 3.46
C GLU A 114 7.74 20.83 4.63
N TYR A 115 6.79 21.40 5.38
CA TYR A 115 6.08 20.67 6.43
C TYR A 115 5.31 19.49 5.83
N LEU A 116 4.59 19.71 4.72
CA LEU A 116 3.88 18.63 4.04
C LEU A 116 4.85 17.59 3.47
N HIS A 117 5.96 18.01 2.85
CA HIS A 117 6.99 17.11 2.34
C HIS A 117 7.52 16.16 3.42
N GLN A 118 7.92 16.68 4.58
CA GLN A 118 8.39 15.87 5.71
C GLN A 118 7.32 14.91 6.24
N HIS A 119 6.07 15.36 6.37
CA HIS A 119 4.98 14.50 6.84
C HIS A 119 4.68 13.37 5.86
N LEU A 120 4.75 13.63 4.55
CA LEU A 120 4.54 12.61 3.53
C LEU A 120 5.67 11.58 3.50
N GLU A 121 6.92 12.00 3.60
CA GLU A 121 8.08 11.09 3.67
C GLU A 121 7.97 10.17 4.88
N ASN A 122 7.75 10.72 6.07
CA ASN A 122 7.59 9.94 7.30
C ASN A 122 6.39 9.00 7.24
N ARG A 123 5.25 9.46 6.69
CA ARG A 123 4.05 8.64 6.57
C ARG A 123 4.23 7.51 5.57
N PHE A 124 4.89 7.77 4.45
CA PHE A 124 5.14 6.78 3.40
C PHE A 124 6.12 5.72 3.87
N ALA A 125 7.24 6.09 4.51
CA ALA A 125 8.17 5.13 5.11
C ALA A 125 7.48 4.17 6.09
N ARG A 126 6.63 4.70 6.98
CA ARG A 126 5.81 3.88 7.90
C ARG A 126 4.76 3.03 7.17
N ALA A 127 4.16 3.56 6.10
CA ALA A 127 3.19 2.81 5.29
C ALA A 127 3.83 1.60 4.63
N LEU A 128 5.02 1.77 4.04
CA LEU A 128 5.76 0.71 3.35
C LEU A 128 5.95 -0.52 4.24
N VAL A 129 6.47 -0.31 5.47
CA VAL A 129 6.68 -1.40 6.44
C VAL A 129 5.33 -1.93 6.96
N GLY A 130 4.36 -1.04 7.23
CA GLY A 130 3.03 -1.44 7.68
C GLY A 130 2.29 -2.35 6.69
N MET A 131 2.46 -2.11 5.39
CA MET A 131 1.85 -2.92 4.32
C MET A 131 2.49 -4.32 4.19
N VAL A 132 3.68 -4.55 4.77
CA VAL A 132 4.31 -5.89 4.80
C VAL A 132 3.49 -6.86 5.67
N MET A 133 2.69 -6.34 6.62
CA MET A 133 1.85 -7.15 7.51
C MET A 133 2.62 -8.27 8.22
N TYR A 134 3.90 -8.04 8.54
CA TYR A 134 4.73 -9.04 9.19
C TYR A 134 4.30 -9.24 10.65
N ASN A 135 4.02 -10.49 11.01
CA ASN A 135 3.74 -10.88 12.39
C ASN A 135 4.68 -12.02 12.80
N GLY A 136 5.60 -11.72 13.73
CA GLY A 136 6.59 -12.69 14.21
C GLY A 136 5.98 -13.87 14.97
N ASP A 137 4.84 -13.68 15.64
CA ASP A 137 4.19 -14.73 16.44
C ASP A 137 3.47 -15.75 15.55
N THR A 138 2.80 -15.28 14.50
CA THR A 138 2.06 -16.14 13.55
C THR A 138 2.90 -16.55 12.35
N SER A 139 4.10 -15.97 12.18
CA SER A 139 4.93 -16.10 10.97
C SER A 139 4.21 -15.69 9.69
N GLU A 140 3.28 -14.74 9.79
CA GLU A 140 2.54 -14.19 8.65
C GLU A 140 3.31 -13.02 8.02
N ILE A 141 3.23 -12.93 6.70
CA ILE A 141 3.76 -11.82 5.92
C ILE A 141 2.90 -11.67 4.66
N ALA A 142 2.73 -10.43 4.18
CA ALA A 142 2.06 -10.17 2.91
C ALA A 142 2.80 -10.88 1.77
N LYS A 143 2.07 -11.26 0.72
CA LYS A 143 2.69 -11.77 -0.50
C LYS A 143 3.42 -10.64 -1.22
N PRO A 144 4.63 -10.85 -1.76
CA PRO A 144 5.36 -9.82 -2.50
C PRO A 144 4.52 -9.13 -3.58
N SER A 145 3.72 -9.86 -4.36
CA SER A 145 2.87 -9.30 -5.41
C SER A 145 1.74 -8.40 -4.89
N GLU A 146 1.13 -8.77 -3.76
CA GLU A 146 0.08 -7.98 -3.10
C GLU A 146 0.66 -6.72 -2.46
N LEU A 147 1.84 -6.83 -1.84
CA LEU A 147 2.57 -5.69 -1.31
C LEU A 147 2.96 -4.73 -2.44
N LEU A 148 3.54 -5.23 -3.53
CA LEU A 148 3.93 -4.41 -4.68
C LEU A 148 2.73 -3.67 -5.28
N LEU A 149 1.58 -4.33 -5.41
CA LEU A 149 0.35 -3.70 -5.86
C LEU A 149 -0.07 -2.55 -4.94
N SER A 150 -0.02 -2.77 -3.63
CA SER A 150 -0.37 -1.75 -2.61
C SER A 150 0.59 -0.57 -2.63
N VAL A 151 1.91 -0.84 -2.74
CA VAL A 151 2.95 0.20 -2.89
C VAL A 151 2.71 1.04 -4.13
N ARG A 152 2.43 0.41 -5.28
CA ARG A 152 2.12 1.12 -6.53
C ARG A 152 0.84 1.96 -6.41
N ALA A 153 -0.21 1.45 -5.78
CA ALA A 153 -1.43 2.21 -5.53
C ALA A 153 -1.16 3.45 -4.66
N TYR A 154 -0.37 3.29 -3.59
CA TYR A 154 0.05 4.37 -2.71
C TYR A 154 0.88 5.43 -3.46
N MET A 155 1.86 4.99 -4.26
CA MET A 155 2.70 5.88 -5.08
C MET A 155 1.86 6.65 -6.10
N ASN A 156 0.88 6.02 -6.75
CA ASN A 156 -0.01 6.71 -7.68
C ASN A 156 -0.76 7.86 -7.01
N VAL A 157 -1.27 7.66 -5.79
CA VAL A 157 -1.93 8.74 -5.03
C VAL A 157 -0.93 9.84 -4.69
N LEU A 158 0.25 9.51 -4.17
CA LEU A 158 1.27 10.51 -3.85
C LEU A 158 1.69 11.31 -5.08
N GLN A 159 1.84 10.69 -6.25
CA GLN A 159 2.15 11.38 -7.49
C GLN A 159 1.05 12.40 -7.86
N THR A 160 -0.23 12.08 -7.61
CA THR A 160 -1.32 13.04 -7.87
C THR A 160 -1.28 14.27 -6.97
N VAL A 161 -0.60 14.20 -5.81
CA VAL A 161 -0.44 15.35 -4.91
C VAL A 161 0.35 16.48 -5.57
N GLU A 162 1.28 16.15 -6.48
CA GLU A 162 2.05 17.15 -7.25
C GLU A 162 1.15 18.08 -8.08
N ASN A 163 -0.04 17.63 -8.46
CA ASN A 163 -1.01 18.46 -9.19
C ASN A 163 -1.61 19.57 -8.33
N TYR A 164 -1.56 19.44 -7.01
CA TYR A 164 -2.16 20.39 -6.06
C TYR A 164 -1.11 21.25 -5.35
N VAL A 165 0.03 20.66 -5.01
CA VAL A 165 1.14 21.34 -4.32
C VAL A 165 2.44 21.05 -5.05
N HIS A 166 3.22 22.09 -5.34
CA HIS A 166 4.52 21.97 -5.97
C HIS A 166 5.57 21.39 -5.00
N ILE A 167 5.48 20.08 -4.75
CA ILE A 167 6.40 19.27 -3.94
C ILE A 167 7.04 18.25 -4.89
N ASP A 168 8.32 17.96 -4.68
CA ASP A 168 9.03 16.90 -5.40
C ASP A 168 8.71 15.55 -4.74
N ILE A 169 7.71 14.84 -5.26
CA ILE A 169 7.34 13.50 -4.76
C ILE A 169 8.34 12.45 -5.23
N THR A 170 9.04 12.68 -6.34
CA THR A 170 10.12 11.80 -6.79
C THR A 170 11.22 11.68 -5.73
N ARG A 171 11.58 12.81 -5.09
CA ARG A 171 12.51 12.80 -3.96
C ARG A 171 11.99 11.99 -2.76
N VAL A 172 10.70 12.10 -2.44
CA VAL A 172 10.07 11.27 -1.38
C VAL A 172 10.21 9.78 -1.70
N PHE A 173 9.93 9.38 -2.94
CA PHE A 173 10.07 7.99 -3.36
C PHE A 173 11.50 7.50 -3.26
N ASN A 174 12.45 8.26 -3.79
CA ASN A 174 13.87 7.89 -3.74
C ASN A 174 14.35 7.70 -2.31
N ASN A 175 14.01 8.63 -1.39
CA ASN A 175 14.42 8.53 -0.01
C ASN A 175 13.81 7.31 0.68
N CYS A 176 12.51 7.09 0.55
CA CYS A 176 11.82 6.00 1.26
C CYS A 176 12.13 4.63 0.66
N LEU A 177 11.99 4.45 -0.65
CA LEU A 177 12.14 3.15 -1.31
C LEU A 177 13.58 2.65 -1.26
N LEU A 178 14.56 3.54 -1.45
CA LEU A 178 15.98 3.16 -1.37
C LEU A 178 16.34 2.65 0.02
N GLN A 179 15.83 3.29 1.08
CA GLN A 179 16.05 2.80 2.44
C GLN A 179 15.47 1.40 2.67
N GLN A 180 14.33 1.06 2.04
CA GLN A 180 13.70 -0.26 2.21
C GLN A 180 14.50 -1.43 1.61
N THR A 181 15.52 -1.14 0.78
CA THR A 181 16.46 -2.14 0.23
C THR A 181 17.57 -2.53 1.21
N GLN A 182 17.77 -1.74 2.27
CA GLN A 182 18.83 -1.97 3.26
C GLN A 182 18.34 -2.90 4.38
N ALA A 183 19.20 -3.32 5.31
CA ALA A 183 18.78 -4.13 6.46
C ALA A 183 18.00 -3.32 7.52
N VAL A 184 18.33 -2.04 7.66
CA VAL A 184 17.68 -1.08 8.56
C VAL A 184 17.50 0.24 7.84
N ASP A 185 16.46 0.99 8.23
CA ASP A 185 16.23 2.34 7.71
C ASP A 185 17.07 3.40 8.47
N SER A 186 16.90 4.68 8.13
CA SER A 186 17.62 5.78 8.78
C SER A 186 17.31 5.96 10.27
N HIS A 187 16.25 5.32 10.77
CA HIS A 187 15.84 5.33 12.18
C HIS A 187 16.27 4.05 12.93
N GLY A 188 16.90 3.09 12.24
CA GLY A 188 17.32 1.82 12.80
C GLY A 188 16.22 0.74 12.82
N GLU A 189 15.09 0.98 12.16
CA GLU A 189 13.97 0.04 12.09
C GLU A 189 14.15 -0.98 10.96
N LYS A 190 13.57 -2.17 11.12
CA LYS A 190 13.62 -3.22 10.09
C LYS A 190 12.85 -2.81 8.84
N THR A 191 13.47 -3.02 7.69
CA THR A 191 12.93 -2.70 6.37
C THR A 191 12.17 -3.87 5.76
N ILE A 192 11.52 -3.61 4.61
CA ILE A 192 10.94 -4.64 3.74
C ILE A 192 11.97 -5.75 3.45
N ALA A 193 13.19 -5.39 3.01
CA ALA A 193 14.23 -6.36 2.68
C ALA A 193 14.58 -7.25 3.87
N ALA A 194 14.81 -6.66 5.06
CA ALA A 194 15.13 -7.42 6.25
C ALA A 194 13.99 -8.37 6.67
N LEU A 195 12.75 -7.90 6.61
CA LEU A 195 11.58 -8.71 6.97
C LEU A 195 11.39 -9.91 6.05
N TYR A 196 11.50 -9.73 4.73
CA TYR A 196 11.43 -10.84 3.79
C TYR A 196 12.63 -11.78 3.91
N ILE A 197 13.85 -11.27 4.09
CA ILE A 197 15.04 -12.12 4.31
C ILE A 197 14.83 -13.03 5.52
N THR A 198 14.38 -12.46 6.66
CA THR A 198 14.06 -13.22 7.86
C THR A 198 12.97 -14.26 7.57
N TRP A 199 11.87 -13.87 6.92
CA TRP A 199 10.76 -14.78 6.65
C TRP A 199 11.15 -15.94 5.71
N TYR A 200 11.80 -15.65 4.58
CA TYR A 200 12.24 -16.71 3.65
C TYR A 200 13.23 -17.66 4.31
N SER A 201 14.15 -17.16 5.14
CA SER A 201 15.17 -17.98 5.79
C SER A 201 14.61 -18.81 6.95
N GLU A 202 13.89 -18.16 7.87
CA GLU A 202 13.48 -18.77 9.15
C GLU A 202 12.14 -19.49 9.06
N VAL A 203 11.27 -19.10 8.12
CA VAL A 203 9.92 -19.64 7.97
C VAL A 203 9.85 -20.60 6.79
N LEU A 204 10.18 -20.14 5.57
CA LEU A 204 10.04 -20.95 4.35
C LEU A 204 11.13 -22.02 4.24
N LEU A 205 12.40 -21.62 4.21
CA LEU A 205 13.52 -22.55 4.00
C LEU A 205 13.71 -23.52 5.17
N ARG A 206 13.43 -23.10 6.41
CA ARG A 206 13.41 -24.01 7.56
C ARG A 206 12.43 -25.16 7.37
N ARG A 207 11.27 -24.91 6.75
CA ARG A 207 10.25 -25.93 6.45
C ARG A 207 10.65 -26.82 5.27
N VAL A 208 11.44 -26.29 4.33
CA VAL A 208 12.10 -27.10 3.28
C VAL A 208 13.06 -28.10 3.94
N SER A 209 13.93 -27.65 4.85
CA SER A 209 14.86 -28.53 5.56
C SER A 209 14.15 -29.57 6.43
N ALA A 210 12.96 -29.25 6.96
CA ALA A 210 12.13 -30.18 7.71
C ALA A 210 11.39 -31.20 6.83
N GLY A 211 11.47 -31.10 5.50
CA GLY A 211 10.83 -32.02 4.56
C GLY A 211 9.34 -31.74 4.30
N ASN A 212 8.82 -30.58 4.74
CA ASN A 212 7.41 -30.21 4.57
C ASN A 212 7.13 -29.50 3.23
N ILE A 213 8.19 -28.96 2.61
CA ILE A 213 8.14 -28.21 1.36
C ILE A 213 9.22 -28.79 0.44
N CYS A 214 8.92 -28.95 -0.85
CA CYS A 214 9.91 -29.33 -1.85
C CYS A 214 9.94 -28.34 -3.01
N TYR A 215 11.05 -28.32 -3.75
CA TYR A 215 11.13 -27.55 -4.98
C TYR A 215 10.59 -28.37 -6.15
N SER A 216 9.63 -27.81 -6.89
CA SER A 216 9.03 -28.43 -8.07
C SER A 216 9.59 -27.80 -9.35
N MET A 217 10.34 -28.57 -10.14
CA MET A 217 10.86 -28.12 -11.43
C MET A 217 9.76 -27.76 -12.44
N ASN A 218 8.60 -28.42 -12.34
CA ASN A 218 7.47 -28.20 -13.26
C ASN A 218 6.76 -26.87 -12.97
N GLN A 219 6.63 -26.51 -11.69
CA GLN A 219 6.00 -25.25 -11.28
C GLN A 219 7.01 -24.10 -11.13
N ARG A 220 8.31 -24.41 -11.09
CA ARG A 220 9.40 -23.45 -10.82
C ARG A 220 9.16 -22.66 -9.54
N ALA A 221 8.70 -23.37 -8.50
CA ALA A 221 8.33 -22.82 -7.21
C ALA A 221 8.59 -23.87 -6.11
N PHE A 222 8.70 -23.42 -4.87
CA PHE A 222 8.56 -24.29 -3.72
C PHE A 222 7.08 -24.60 -3.50
N VAL A 223 6.76 -25.87 -3.24
CA VAL A 223 5.38 -26.35 -3.10
C VAL A 223 5.25 -27.08 -1.77
N SER A 224 4.17 -26.78 -1.05
CA SER A 224 3.83 -27.47 0.19
C SER A 224 3.50 -28.95 -0.07
N LEU A 225 4.16 -29.87 0.62
CA LEU A 225 3.90 -31.33 0.51
C LEU A 225 2.78 -31.81 1.44
N THR A 226 2.49 -31.02 2.46
CA THR A 226 1.48 -31.30 3.49
C THR A 226 0.21 -30.52 3.19
N ALA A 227 -0.94 -31.09 3.52
CA ALA A 227 -2.23 -30.45 3.28
C ALA A 227 -2.34 -29.09 4.03
N GLU A 228 -3.09 -28.15 3.43
CA GLU A 228 -3.27 -26.74 3.84
C GLU A 228 -3.62 -26.50 5.32
N SER A 229 -3.96 -27.53 6.10
CA SER A 229 -4.38 -27.41 7.51
C SER A 229 -3.24 -27.37 8.54
N VAL A 230 -1.98 -27.66 8.15
CA VAL A 230 -0.86 -27.75 9.11
C VAL A 230 -0.06 -26.45 9.21
N PHE A 231 -0.05 -25.64 8.15
CA PHE A 231 0.76 -24.42 8.07
C PHE A 231 -0.10 -23.22 7.67
N PRO A 232 0.25 -22.01 8.15
CA PRO A 232 -0.56 -20.82 7.89
C PRO A 232 -0.40 -20.26 6.46
N PHE A 233 0.43 -20.89 5.62
CA PHE A 233 0.70 -20.41 4.26
C PHE A 233 1.00 -21.56 3.28
N ASN A 234 0.75 -21.28 1.99
CA ASN A 234 1.14 -22.14 0.87
C ASN A 234 2.46 -21.64 0.27
N ALA A 235 3.48 -22.50 0.17
CA ALA A 235 4.83 -22.09 -0.25
C ALA A 235 4.86 -21.54 -1.68
N GLU A 236 4.00 -22.07 -2.54
CA GLU A 236 3.86 -21.68 -3.94
C GLU A 236 3.37 -20.23 -4.09
N GLU A 237 2.60 -19.72 -3.12
CA GLU A 237 2.07 -18.35 -3.14
C GLU A 237 3.10 -17.29 -2.72
N TYR A 238 4.33 -17.71 -2.42
CA TYR A 238 5.44 -16.84 -2.04
C TYR A 238 6.72 -17.08 -2.84
N SER A 239 6.78 -18.16 -3.63
CA SER A 239 8.03 -18.59 -4.27
C SER A 239 7.90 -18.87 -5.76
N ASP A 240 6.73 -18.65 -6.35
CA ASP A 240 6.58 -18.69 -7.80
C ASP A 240 7.37 -17.55 -8.47
N VAL A 241 7.47 -17.64 -9.79
CA VAL A 241 8.23 -16.66 -10.59
C VAL A 241 7.65 -15.25 -10.48
N ASN A 242 6.34 -15.09 -10.25
CA ASN A 242 5.69 -13.78 -10.16
C ASN A 242 6.01 -13.13 -8.81
N GLU A 243 5.94 -13.89 -7.72
CA GLU A 243 6.25 -13.44 -6.38
C GLU A 243 7.73 -13.08 -6.24
N LEU A 244 8.65 -13.90 -6.78
CA LEU A 244 10.07 -13.58 -6.75
C LEU A 244 10.41 -12.34 -7.59
N ARG A 245 9.73 -12.13 -8.73
CA ARG A 245 9.88 -10.88 -9.50
C ARG A 245 9.35 -9.67 -8.74
N ALA A 246 8.19 -9.81 -8.10
CA ALA A 246 7.61 -8.74 -7.30
C ALA A 246 8.50 -8.38 -6.11
N LEU A 247 9.11 -9.40 -5.48
CA LEU A 247 10.10 -9.21 -4.43
C LEU A 247 11.33 -8.47 -4.96
N SER A 248 11.90 -8.88 -6.09
CA SER A 248 13.03 -8.18 -6.73
C SER A 248 12.70 -6.73 -7.05
N GLU A 249 11.49 -6.42 -7.52
CA GLU A 249 11.08 -5.04 -7.77
C GLU A 249 11.00 -4.20 -6.49
N LEU A 250 10.64 -4.81 -5.35
CA LEU A 250 10.55 -4.13 -4.06
C LEU A 250 11.92 -3.88 -3.41
N ILE A 251 12.89 -4.81 -3.56
CA ILE A 251 14.16 -4.77 -2.81
C ILE A 251 15.39 -4.43 -3.67
N GLY A 252 15.28 -4.43 -5.00
CA GLY A 252 16.38 -4.17 -5.94
C GLY A 252 17.08 -5.43 -6.42
#